data_AF-A0A670Y4W2-F1
#
_entry.id   AF-A0A670Y4W2-F1
#
_cell.length_a   1.000
_cell.length_b   1.000
_cell.length_c   1.000
_cell.angle_alpha   90.00
_cell.angle_beta   90.00
_cell.angle_gamma   90.00
#
_symmetry.space_group_name_H-M   'P 1'
#
loop_
_entity.id
_entity.type
_entity.pdbx_description
1 polymer ?
#
loop_
_entity_poly.entity_id
_entity_poly.type
_entity_poly.pdbx_seq_one_letter_code
_entity_poly.pdbx_strand_id
1 'polypeptide(L)'
;MQLIFCGKRFGLAGTSNVELPPAEPGMYQLDITLRRGTNLAARDRRGTSDPYVKFKLGGKEIFRSKTISKNLNPVWEERISILIEHLREQLYIKVFDYDFGLQDDFMGSAFLDLNSLEQNRPVDVTLSLKDPHYPDQDLGTILLTMLLIPKEQQKEGVRTQSVRLSDLHKKAQLWRGIVSITLIEGCGLKAMDPNGLSDPYVKFRLGHQKYKSKIMSKTLNPKWREQFDLHLYEERGGIIDITVWDRDAGKKDDFIGSSISRLCCSYDTDFLEHKIYFFFLTY
;
A
#
# COMPACT_ATOMS: atom_id res chain seq x y z
N MET A 1 4.43 33.70 29.65
CA MET A 1 3.08 34.25 29.83
C MET A 1 2.28 33.25 30.65
N GLN A 2 2.02 33.60 31.90
CA GLN A 2 1.38 32.79 32.93
C GLN A 2 -0.09 33.18 32.97
N LEU A 3 -1.01 32.21 33.00
CA LEU A 3 -2.39 32.48 33.40
C LEU A 3 -2.90 31.38 34.33
N ILE A 4 -3.24 31.83 35.53
CA ILE A 4 -3.91 31.14 36.64
C ILE A 4 -5.38 31.56 36.60
N PHE A 5 -6.32 30.64 36.79
CA PHE A 5 -7.64 30.91 37.40
C PHE A 5 -8.03 29.69 38.25
N CYS A 6 -7.92 29.80 39.57
CA CYS A 6 -8.96 30.20 40.55
C CYS A 6 -10.01 29.12 40.79
N GLY A 7 -9.89 28.45 41.94
CA GLY A 7 -10.85 27.48 42.43
C GLY A 7 -12.18 28.10 42.87
N LYS A 8 -13.25 27.34 42.68
CA LYS A 8 -14.49 27.45 43.44
C LYS A 8 -14.93 26.04 43.83
N ARG A 9 -14.91 25.76 45.15
CA ARG A 9 -15.67 24.67 45.74
C ARG A 9 -17.13 25.10 45.83
N PHE A 10 -18.04 24.29 45.32
CA PHE A 10 -19.44 24.29 45.72
C PHE A 10 -19.82 22.88 46.20
N GLY A 11 -20.60 22.86 47.27
CA GLY A 11 -20.92 21.68 48.08
C GLY A 11 -21.93 20.72 47.46
N LEU A 12 -22.04 19.58 48.14
CA LEU A 12 -22.88 18.42 47.89
C LEU A 12 -24.38 18.74 47.83
N ALA A 13 -25.10 18.16 46.86
CA ALA A 13 -26.29 17.31 47.05
C ALA A 13 -27.03 17.12 45.72
N GLY A 14 -27.29 15.86 45.34
CA GLY A 14 -28.10 15.53 44.17
C GLY A 14 -27.87 14.10 43.71
N THR A 15 -28.60 13.16 44.30
CA THR A 15 -28.64 11.75 43.88
C THR A 15 -29.33 11.67 42.52
N SER A 16 -28.57 11.48 41.46
CA SER A 16 -29.04 10.83 40.24
C SER A 16 -28.12 9.65 40.00
N ASN A 17 -28.67 8.44 40.01
CA ASN A 17 -28.01 7.27 39.45
C ASN A 17 -27.81 7.54 37.95
N VAL A 18 -26.71 8.22 37.62
CA VAL A 18 -26.19 8.25 36.26
C VAL A 18 -25.56 6.88 36.09
N GLU A 19 -26.34 5.97 35.50
CA GLU A 19 -25.81 4.72 34.97
C GLU A 19 -24.69 5.10 34.00
N LEU A 20 -23.45 4.93 34.47
CA LEU A 20 -22.27 5.12 33.64
C LEU A 20 -22.47 4.23 32.41
N PRO A 21 -22.36 4.76 31.18
CA PRO A 21 -22.43 3.92 30.00
C PRO A 21 -21.42 2.78 30.17
N PRO A 22 -21.79 1.54 29.80
CA PRO A 22 -20.88 0.41 29.90
C PRO A 22 -19.55 0.79 29.26
N ALA A 23 -18.44 0.51 29.96
CA ALA A 23 -17.12 0.89 29.51
C ALA A 23 -16.96 0.48 28.03
N GLU A 24 -16.81 1.46 27.15
CA GLU A 24 -16.61 1.22 25.72
C GLU A 24 -15.46 0.23 25.57
N PRO A 25 -15.65 -0.89 24.84
CA PRO A 25 -14.59 -1.83 24.56
C PRO A 25 -13.38 -1.06 24.03
N GLY A 26 -12.23 -1.22 24.68
CA GLY A 26 -11.03 -0.47 24.31
C GLY A 26 -10.54 -0.78 22.89
N MET A 27 -10.97 -1.92 22.31
CA MET A 27 -10.73 -2.32 20.92
C MET A 27 -11.85 -3.26 20.42
N TYR A 28 -11.97 -3.42 19.11
CA TYR A 28 -12.81 -4.41 18.45
C TYR A 28 -11.98 -5.19 17.44
N GLN A 29 -12.23 -6.49 17.31
CA GLN A 29 -11.77 -7.27 16.16
C GLN A 29 -12.87 -7.28 15.10
N LEU A 30 -12.55 -6.84 13.89
CA LEU A 30 -13.42 -6.88 12.74
C LEU A 30 -12.92 -7.95 11.77
N ASP A 31 -13.70 -9.02 11.64
CA ASP A 31 -13.48 -10.08 10.67
C ASP A 31 -14.36 -9.82 9.44
N ILE A 32 -13.73 -9.77 8.27
CA ILE A 32 -14.36 -9.47 6.99
C ILE A 32 -14.10 -10.66 6.07
N THR A 33 -15.17 -11.24 5.52
CA THR A 33 -15.08 -12.20 4.41
C THR A 33 -15.66 -11.56 3.16
N LEU A 34 -14.81 -11.30 2.16
CA LEU A 34 -15.22 -10.93 0.82
C LEU A 34 -15.73 -12.19 0.10
N ARG A 35 -17.03 -12.32 -0.08
CA ARG A 35 -17.66 -13.52 -0.65
C ARG A 35 -17.63 -13.46 -2.17
N ARG A 36 -18.47 -12.61 -2.76
CA ARG A 36 -18.68 -12.53 -4.22
C ARG A 36 -19.18 -11.17 -4.68
N GLY A 37 -19.03 -10.92 -5.97
CA GLY A 37 -19.72 -9.85 -6.70
C GLY A 37 -20.86 -10.41 -7.54
N THR A 38 -21.82 -9.58 -7.87
CA THR A 38 -22.95 -9.98 -8.72
C THR A 38 -23.30 -8.85 -9.67
N ASN A 39 -23.37 -9.18 -10.96
CA ASN A 39 -23.66 -8.25 -12.06
C ASN A 39 -22.75 -7.01 -12.06
N LEU A 40 -21.45 -7.20 -11.84
CA LEU A 40 -20.51 -6.08 -11.85
C LEU A 40 -20.44 -5.41 -13.24
N ALA A 41 -20.17 -4.11 -13.27
CA ALA A 41 -20.08 -3.35 -14.51
C ALA A 41 -18.97 -3.88 -15.43
N ALA A 42 -19.25 -4.09 -16.72
CA ALA A 42 -18.23 -4.44 -17.70
C ALA A 42 -17.43 -3.20 -18.13
N ARG A 43 -16.09 -3.27 -18.10
CA ARG A 43 -15.18 -2.22 -18.58
C ARG A 43 -14.30 -2.65 -19.74
N ASP A 44 -14.08 -3.96 -19.92
CA ASP A 44 -13.39 -4.48 -21.09
C ASP A 44 -14.18 -4.33 -22.40
N ARG A 45 -13.46 -4.20 -23.51
CA ARG A 45 -14.01 -4.20 -24.89
C ARG A 45 -14.86 -5.42 -25.26
N ARG A 46 -14.74 -6.53 -24.52
CA ARG A 46 -15.49 -7.77 -24.76
C ARG A 46 -16.71 -7.95 -23.87
N GLY A 47 -17.08 -6.93 -23.08
CA GLY A 47 -18.24 -7.00 -22.18
C GLY A 47 -17.95 -7.80 -20.90
N THR A 48 -16.68 -7.90 -20.50
CA THR A 48 -16.24 -8.52 -19.24
C THR A 48 -15.44 -7.51 -18.42
N SER A 49 -14.92 -7.96 -17.27
CA SER A 49 -13.91 -7.28 -16.49
C SER A 49 -13.08 -8.31 -15.73
N ASP A 50 -11.90 -7.91 -15.29
CA ASP A 50 -10.98 -8.59 -14.38
C ASP A 50 -11.10 -7.99 -12.95
N PRO A 51 -12.22 -8.18 -12.22
CA PRO A 51 -12.48 -7.43 -10.99
C PRO A 51 -11.58 -7.81 -9.82
N TYR A 52 -11.21 -6.79 -9.04
CA TYR A 52 -10.66 -6.91 -7.69
C TYR A 52 -11.24 -5.83 -6.76
N VAL A 53 -11.15 -6.05 -5.46
CA VAL A 53 -11.76 -5.20 -4.43
C VAL A 53 -10.70 -4.65 -3.50
N LYS A 54 -10.82 -3.36 -3.16
CA LYS A 54 -10.04 -2.66 -2.13
C LYS A 54 -10.94 -2.26 -0.98
N PHE A 55 -10.52 -2.57 0.24
CA PHE A 55 -11.14 -2.03 1.46
C PHE A 55 -10.31 -0.91 2.04
N LYS A 56 -10.97 0.17 2.45
CA LYS A 56 -10.37 1.29 3.15
C LYS A 56 -11.10 1.58 4.45
N LEU A 57 -10.35 1.94 5.48
CA LEU A 57 -10.89 2.37 6.77
C LEU A 57 -10.04 3.55 7.26
N GLY A 58 -10.67 4.64 7.71
CA GLY A 58 -9.95 5.89 8.02
C GLY A 58 -9.16 6.46 6.83
N GLY A 59 -9.70 6.31 5.62
CA GLY A 59 -9.06 6.74 4.37
C GLY A 59 -7.88 5.89 3.88
N LYS A 60 -7.44 4.89 4.67
CA LYS A 60 -6.27 4.05 4.37
C LYS A 60 -6.69 2.70 3.84
N GLU A 61 -5.96 2.19 2.84
CA GLU A 61 -6.20 0.83 2.30
C GLU A 61 -5.75 -0.22 3.30
N ILE A 62 -6.67 -1.13 3.63
CA ILE A 62 -6.46 -2.18 4.61
C ILE A 62 -6.41 -3.57 3.98
N PHE A 63 -6.90 -3.71 2.74
CA PHE A 63 -7.00 -4.97 2.02
C PHE A 63 -7.12 -4.72 0.52
N ARG A 64 -6.49 -5.59 -0.28
CA ARG A 64 -6.73 -5.74 -1.72
C ARG A 64 -6.91 -7.23 -2.02
N SER A 65 -8.02 -7.58 -2.66
CA SER A 65 -8.30 -8.95 -3.09
C SER A 65 -7.38 -9.39 -4.23
N LYS A 66 -7.43 -10.68 -4.54
CA LYS A 66 -7.00 -11.20 -5.83
C LYS A 66 -7.89 -10.65 -6.95
N THR A 67 -7.28 -10.54 -8.12
CA THR A 67 -7.97 -10.25 -9.37
C THR A 67 -8.54 -11.56 -9.92
N ILE A 68 -9.83 -11.57 -10.28
CA ILE A 68 -10.48 -12.70 -10.96
C ILE A 68 -10.70 -12.28 -12.41
N SER A 69 -10.17 -13.04 -13.37
CA SER A 69 -10.22 -12.61 -14.77
C SER A 69 -11.56 -12.88 -15.44
N LYS A 70 -12.02 -11.95 -16.26
CA LYS A 70 -13.16 -12.02 -17.20
C LYS A 70 -14.44 -12.54 -16.59
N ASN A 71 -14.82 -12.00 -15.43
CA ASN A 71 -15.98 -12.47 -14.68
C ASN A 71 -16.72 -11.33 -13.99
N LEU A 72 -17.98 -11.10 -14.37
CA LEU A 72 -18.85 -10.09 -13.73
C LEU A 72 -19.61 -10.62 -12.49
N ASN A 73 -19.45 -11.92 -12.18
CA ASN A 73 -19.96 -12.58 -10.99
C ASN A 73 -18.83 -13.31 -10.23
N PRO A 74 -17.75 -12.59 -9.88
CA PRO A 74 -16.58 -13.18 -9.25
C PRO A 74 -16.89 -13.73 -7.86
N VAL A 75 -16.23 -14.84 -7.49
CA VAL A 75 -16.29 -15.43 -6.14
C VAL A 75 -14.86 -15.43 -5.58
N TRP A 76 -14.60 -14.58 -4.59
CA TRP A 76 -13.25 -14.41 -4.01
C TRP A 76 -13.03 -15.31 -2.80
N GLU A 77 -14.00 -15.35 -1.88
CA GLU A 77 -13.91 -16.08 -0.61
C GLU A 77 -12.65 -15.74 0.22
N GLU A 78 -12.24 -14.48 0.18
CA GLU A 78 -11.04 -13.99 0.86
C GLU A 78 -11.39 -13.38 2.21
N ARG A 79 -10.52 -13.58 3.20
CA ARG A 79 -10.75 -13.17 4.59
C ARG A 79 -9.67 -12.23 5.09
N ILE A 80 -10.06 -11.23 5.86
CA ILE A 80 -9.16 -10.37 6.62
C ILE A 80 -9.71 -10.14 8.02
N SER A 81 -8.82 -10.14 9.01
CA SER A 81 -9.12 -9.80 10.40
C SER A 81 -8.28 -8.61 10.83
N ILE A 82 -8.93 -7.53 11.25
CA ILE A 82 -8.28 -6.31 11.72
C ILE A 82 -8.69 -5.97 13.14
N LEU A 83 -7.79 -5.38 13.91
CA LEU A 83 -8.10 -4.83 15.23
C LEU A 83 -8.29 -3.32 15.12
N ILE A 84 -9.47 -2.82 15.47
CA ILE A 84 -9.90 -1.44 15.33
C ILE A 84 -10.16 -0.84 16.71
N GLU A 85 -9.72 0.40 16.95
CA GLU A 85 -9.88 1.05 18.25
C GLU A 85 -11.28 1.65 18.42
N HIS A 86 -11.87 2.15 17.34
CA HIS A 86 -13.16 2.85 17.34
C HIS A 86 -14.00 2.45 16.12
N LEU A 87 -15.32 2.47 16.27
CA LEU A 87 -16.31 2.16 15.22
C LEU A 87 -16.75 3.40 14.41
N ARG A 88 -16.14 4.56 14.62
CA ARG A 88 -16.55 5.83 14.00
C ARG A 88 -16.23 5.91 12.51
N GLU A 89 -15.21 5.18 12.08
CA GLU A 89 -14.78 5.14 10.68
C GLU A 89 -15.68 4.20 9.87
N GLN A 90 -16.06 4.62 8.66
CA GLN A 90 -16.81 3.77 7.73
C GLN A 90 -15.85 2.89 6.93
N LEU A 91 -16.23 1.63 6.74
CA LEU A 91 -15.55 0.77 5.78
C LEU A 91 -15.93 1.23 4.37
N TYR A 92 -14.93 1.66 3.61
CA TYR A 92 -15.10 2.08 2.22
C TYR A 92 -14.61 0.97 1.27
N ILE A 93 -15.52 0.45 0.47
CA ILE A 93 -15.29 -0.64 -0.46
C ILE A 93 -15.23 -0.05 -1.86
N LYS A 94 -14.16 -0.37 -2.61
CA LYS A 94 -14.02 0.00 -4.02
C LYS A 94 -13.76 -1.23 -4.87
N VAL A 95 -14.43 -1.31 -6.01
CA VAL A 95 -14.22 -2.36 -7.01
C VAL A 95 -13.56 -1.74 -8.23
N PHE A 96 -12.58 -2.46 -8.79
CA PHE A 96 -11.81 -2.02 -9.94
C PHE A 96 -11.65 -3.16 -10.94
N ASP A 97 -11.58 -2.82 -12.21
CA ASP A 97 -11.15 -3.69 -13.29
C ASP A 97 -9.64 -3.58 -13.44
N TYR A 98 -8.94 -4.70 -13.47
CA TYR A 98 -7.48 -4.68 -13.61
C TYR A 98 -7.07 -4.59 -15.07
N ASP A 99 -6.31 -3.55 -15.42
CA ASP A 99 -5.79 -3.36 -16.77
C ASP A 99 -4.27 -3.45 -16.79
N PHE A 100 -3.74 -4.37 -17.60
CA PHE A 100 -2.29 -4.53 -17.71
C PHE A 100 -1.64 -3.30 -18.33
N GLY A 101 -0.84 -2.58 -17.54
CA GLY A 101 -0.04 -1.44 -18.00
C GLY A 101 -0.81 -0.14 -18.17
N LEU A 102 -2.04 -0.06 -17.68
CA LEU A 102 -2.87 1.14 -17.63
C LEU A 102 -3.35 1.39 -16.19
N GLN A 103 -4.06 2.50 -15.99
CA GLN A 103 -4.79 2.74 -14.75
C GLN A 103 -6.04 1.87 -14.73
N ASP A 104 -6.18 1.07 -13.67
CA ASP A 104 -7.36 0.22 -13.42
C ASP A 104 -8.67 1.02 -13.45
N ASP A 105 -9.65 0.52 -14.22
CA ASP A 105 -10.96 1.16 -14.37
C ASP A 105 -11.83 1.02 -13.13
N PHE A 106 -12.53 2.10 -12.77
CA PHE A 106 -13.41 2.11 -11.60
C PHE A 106 -14.74 1.40 -11.90
N MET A 107 -15.10 0.42 -11.08
CA MET A 107 -16.32 -0.38 -11.22
C MET A 107 -17.38 -0.05 -10.17
N GLY A 108 -17.15 0.95 -9.32
CA GLY A 108 -18.10 1.38 -8.29
C GLY A 108 -17.59 1.21 -6.87
N SER A 109 -18.32 1.82 -5.94
CA SER A 109 -17.96 1.82 -4.53
C SER A 109 -19.16 1.83 -3.60
N ALA A 110 -18.94 1.43 -2.35
CA ALA A 110 -19.95 1.45 -1.31
C ALA A 110 -19.32 1.77 0.05
N PHE A 111 -20.11 2.35 0.95
CA PHE A 111 -19.73 2.58 2.34
C PHE A 111 -20.55 1.65 3.25
N LEU A 112 -19.93 1.19 4.32
CA LEU A 112 -20.58 0.43 5.39
C LEU A 112 -20.24 1.07 6.73
N ASP A 113 -21.27 1.51 7.45
CA ASP A 113 -21.15 1.97 8.82
C ASP A 113 -20.93 0.78 9.74
N LEU A 114 -19.82 0.77 10.47
CA LEU A 114 -19.49 -0.34 11.38
C LEU A 114 -20.40 -0.37 12.61
N ASN A 115 -21.05 0.75 12.97
CA ASN A 115 -22.01 0.79 14.06
C ASN A 115 -23.32 0.07 13.73
N SER A 116 -23.60 -0.19 12.45
CA SER A 116 -24.79 -0.94 12.05
C SER A 116 -24.63 -2.46 12.18
N LEU A 117 -23.45 -2.95 12.56
CA LEU A 117 -23.18 -4.38 12.72
C LEU A 117 -23.56 -4.86 14.12
N GLU A 118 -24.26 -6.00 14.19
CA GLU A 118 -24.48 -6.71 15.45
C GLU A 118 -23.16 -7.30 15.97
N GLN A 119 -22.85 -7.03 17.24
CA GLN A 119 -21.65 -7.56 17.88
C GLN A 119 -21.78 -9.06 18.17
N ASN A 120 -20.67 -9.79 18.09
CA ASN A 120 -20.53 -11.23 18.36
C ASN A 120 -21.41 -12.14 17.49
N ARG A 121 -21.86 -11.64 16.33
CA ARG A 121 -22.65 -12.41 15.37
C ARG A 121 -22.19 -12.15 13.95
N PRO A 122 -22.01 -13.19 13.11
CA PRO A 122 -21.77 -12.99 11.69
C PRO A 122 -23.02 -12.43 11.00
N VAL A 123 -22.84 -11.38 10.20
CA VAL A 123 -23.88 -10.72 9.42
C VAL A 123 -23.48 -10.72 7.95
N ASP A 124 -24.36 -11.23 7.09
CA ASP A 124 -24.21 -11.09 5.65
C ASP A 124 -24.71 -9.72 5.21
N VAL A 125 -23.85 -8.96 4.53
CA VAL A 125 -24.10 -7.60 4.08
C VAL A 125 -23.98 -7.53 2.57
N THR A 126 -25.09 -7.19 1.90
CA THR A 126 -25.11 -6.95 0.46
C THR A 126 -25.06 -5.45 0.21
N LEU A 127 -24.02 -4.98 -0.48
CA LEU A 127 -23.81 -3.58 -0.80
C LEU A 127 -24.03 -3.32 -2.29
N SER A 128 -24.84 -2.33 -2.61
CA SER A 128 -25.00 -1.83 -3.98
C SER A 128 -23.87 -0.87 -4.31
N LEU A 129 -23.20 -1.08 -5.45
CA LEU A 129 -22.10 -0.25 -5.89
C LEU A 129 -22.61 1.02 -6.58
N LYS A 130 -21.95 2.15 -6.29
CA LYS A 130 -22.28 3.47 -6.81
C LYS A 130 -21.06 4.21 -7.33
N ASP A 131 -21.29 5.01 -8.36
CA ASP A 131 -20.37 6.04 -8.86
C ASP A 131 -21.03 7.41 -8.67
N PRO A 132 -20.45 8.33 -7.87
CA PRO A 132 -20.99 9.68 -7.71
C PRO A 132 -21.15 10.45 -9.01
N HIS A 133 -20.34 10.17 -10.04
CA HIS A 133 -20.43 10.83 -11.33
C HIS A 133 -21.60 10.30 -12.18
N TYR A 134 -22.03 9.06 -11.94
CA TYR A 134 -23.08 8.37 -12.68
C TYR A 134 -24.03 7.63 -11.72
N PRO A 135 -24.84 8.35 -10.92
CA PRO A 135 -25.57 7.78 -9.78
C PRO A 135 -26.66 6.78 -10.16
N ASP A 136 -27.20 6.92 -11.37
CA ASP A 136 -28.27 6.07 -11.92
C ASP A 136 -27.75 4.79 -12.57
N GLN A 137 -26.43 4.66 -12.74
CA GLN A 137 -25.83 3.47 -13.33
C GLN A 137 -25.90 2.29 -12.35
N ASP A 138 -26.41 1.14 -12.81
CA ASP A 138 -26.26 -0.11 -12.08
C ASP A 138 -24.82 -0.63 -12.28
N LEU A 139 -24.08 -0.68 -11.18
CA LEU A 139 -22.70 -1.16 -11.13
C LEU A 139 -22.58 -2.53 -10.47
N GLY A 140 -23.72 -3.15 -10.13
CA GLY A 140 -23.79 -4.43 -9.45
C GLY A 140 -23.68 -4.34 -7.93
N THR A 141 -23.51 -5.50 -7.31
CA THR A 141 -23.47 -5.65 -5.85
C THR A 141 -22.27 -6.47 -5.39
N ILE A 142 -21.84 -6.23 -4.14
CA ILE A 142 -20.85 -7.04 -3.43
C ILE A 142 -21.50 -7.64 -2.18
N LEU A 143 -21.28 -8.93 -1.97
CA LEU A 143 -21.67 -9.65 -0.76
C LEU A 143 -20.47 -9.85 0.15
N LEU A 144 -20.60 -9.42 1.40
CA LEU A 144 -19.64 -9.62 2.48
C LEU A 144 -20.27 -10.41 3.62
N THR A 145 -19.47 -11.17 4.35
CA THR A 145 -19.85 -11.67 5.69
C THR A 145 -18.96 -10.97 6.72
N MET A 146 -19.59 -10.30 7.68
CA MET A 146 -18.93 -9.42 8.67
C MET A 146 -19.14 -9.97 10.07
N LEU A 147 -18.10 -9.97 10.91
CA LEU A 147 -18.22 -10.34 12.32
C LEU A 147 -17.43 -9.32 13.16
N LEU A 148 -18.15 -8.60 14.03
CA LEU A 148 -17.58 -7.60 14.92
C LEU A 148 -17.50 -8.15 16.35
N ILE A 149 -16.31 -8.28 16.91
CA ILE A 149 -16.07 -8.88 18.24
C ILE A 149 -15.45 -7.82 19.15
N PRO A 150 -16.14 -7.38 20.22
CA PRO A 150 -15.53 -6.54 21.26
C PRO A 150 -14.32 -7.24 21.90
N LYS A 151 -13.23 -6.50 22.10
CA LYS A 151 -12.03 -6.99 22.79
C LYS A 151 -11.77 -6.15 24.04
N GLU A 152 -11.69 -6.80 25.19
CA GLU A 152 -11.14 -6.18 26.40
C GLU A 152 -9.64 -5.91 26.21
N GLN A 153 -9.14 -4.83 26.81
CA GLN A 153 -7.71 -4.51 26.82
C GLN A 153 -6.94 -5.57 27.62
N GLN A 154 -6.51 -6.65 26.96
CA GLN A 154 -5.55 -7.58 27.54
C GLN A 154 -4.15 -7.01 27.42
N LYS A 155 -3.46 -6.88 28.56
CA LYS A 155 -2.01 -6.64 28.61
C LYS A 155 -1.31 -7.74 27.81
N GLU A 156 -0.31 -7.31 27.05
CA GLU A 156 0.46 -8.02 26.03
C GLU A 156 0.65 -9.53 26.30
N GLY A 157 0.33 -10.36 25.29
CA GLY A 157 0.71 -11.78 25.33
C GLY A 157 0.04 -12.72 24.33
N VAL A 158 -1.13 -12.39 23.78
CA VAL A 158 -1.83 -13.30 22.85
C VAL A 158 -1.51 -12.94 21.40
N ARG A 159 -0.84 -13.87 20.70
CA ARG A 159 -0.47 -13.76 19.29
C ARG A 159 -1.71 -14.01 18.40
N THR A 160 -2.62 -13.05 18.34
CA THR A 160 -3.76 -13.08 17.42
C THR A 160 -3.26 -12.84 15.99
N GLN A 161 -3.76 -13.59 15.00
CA GLN A 161 -3.45 -13.36 13.58
C GLN A 161 -4.04 -12.05 13.02
N SER A 162 -4.86 -11.34 13.82
CA SER A 162 -5.43 -10.04 13.47
C SER A 162 -4.36 -8.94 13.47
N VAL A 163 -4.26 -8.19 12.37
CA VAL A 163 -3.35 -7.04 12.27
C VAL A 163 -4.01 -5.82 12.92
N ARG A 164 -3.30 -5.07 13.77
CA ARG A 164 -3.84 -3.81 14.29
C ARG A 164 -3.94 -2.76 13.19
N LEU A 165 -5.05 -2.03 13.13
CA LEU A 165 -5.19 -0.90 12.21
C LEU A 165 -4.06 0.11 12.40
N SER A 166 -3.68 0.42 13.64
CA SER A 166 -2.56 1.32 13.92
C SER A 166 -1.23 0.81 13.34
N ASP A 167 -0.99 -0.51 13.37
CA ASP A 167 0.20 -1.10 12.74
C ASP A 167 0.11 -1.10 11.21
N LEU A 168 -1.09 -1.27 10.65
CA LEU A 168 -1.32 -1.14 9.21
C LEU A 168 -1.19 0.31 8.74
N HIS A 169 -1.63 1.25 9.57
CA HIS A 169 -1.51 2.68 9.39
C HIS A 169 -0.05 3.13 9.45
N LYS A 170 0.77 2.51 10.31
CA LYS A 170 2.23 2.64 10.27
C LYS A 170 2.78 2.05 8.97
N LYS A 171 2.38 0.83 8.59
CA LYS A 171 2.81 0.17 7.34
C LYS A 171 2.55 0.98 6.07
N ALA A 172 1.36 1.57 5.93
CA ALA A 172 0.99 2.41 4.79
C ALA A 172 1.74 3.77 4.77
N GLN A 173 2.29 4.19 5.91
CA GLN A 173 3.12 5.39 6.08
C GLN A 173 4.62 5.06 6.17
N LEU A 174 5.04 3.80 6.00
CA LEU A 174 6.45 3.43 6.19
C LEU A 174 7.38 4.09 5.16
N TRP A 175 6.87 4.57 4.03
CA TRP A 175 7.67 5.26 3.04
C TRP A 175 7.78 6.74 3.44
N ARG A 176 8.98 7.11 3.89
CA ARG A 176 9.43 8.46 4.22
C ARG A 176 9.40 9.41 2.99
N GLY A 177 9.38 8.88 1.78
CA GLY A 177 9.29 9.64 0.54
C GLY A 177 9.51 8.79 -0.72
N ILE A 178 9.47 9.45 -1.89
CA ILE A 178 9.86 8.88 -3.19
C ILE A 178 11.28 9.34 -3.50
N VAL A 179 12.11 8.42 -3.98
CA VAL A 179 13.46 8.72 -4.50
C VAL A 179 13.39 8.59 -6.01
N SER A 180 13.57 9.70 -6.72
CA SER A 180 13.62 9.69 -8.18
C SER A 180 15.07 9.59 -8.64
N ILE A 181 15.40 8.49 -9.31
CA ILE A 181 16.77 8.18 -9.72
C ILE A 181 16.88 8.42 -11.22
N THR A 182 17.87 9.22 -11.61
CA THR A 182 18.21 9.43 -13.01
C THR A 182 19.56 8.79 -13.31
N LEU A 183 19.53 7.65 -14.00
CA LEU A 183 20.72 6.97 -14.51
C LEU A 183 21.11 7.58 -15.86
N ILE A 184 22.22 8.34 -15.88
CA ILE A 184 22.63 9.06 -17.09
C ILE A 184 23.56 8.19 -17.94
N GLU A 185 24.81 8.00 -17.49
CA GLU A 185 25.86 7.35 -18.28
C GLU A 185 26.95 6.73 -17.39
N GLY A 186 27.73 5.84 -18.00
CA GLY A 186 28.98 5.31 -17.46
C GLY A 186 30.13 5.71 -18.37
N CYS A 187 31.33 5.86 -17.79
CA CYS A 187 32.53 6.26 -18.51
C CYS A 187 33.69 5.32 -18.16
N GLY A 188 34.37 4.82 -19.19
CA GLY A 188 35.59 4.05 -19.05
C GLY A 188 35.43 2.67 -18.40
N LEU A 189 34.26 2.04 -18.50
CA LEU A 189 33.98 0.74 -17.87
C LEU A 189 35.01 -0.33 -18.28
N LYS A 190 35.18 -1.33 -17.42
CA LYS A 190 36.07 -2.46 -17.69
C LYS A 190 35.51 -3.32 -18.83
N ALA A 191 36.37 -3.65 -19.80
CA ALA A 191 36.07 -4.65 -20.82
C ALA A 191 36.05 -6.05 -20.23
N MET A 192 34.94 -6.76 -20.35
CA MET A 192 34.79 -8.14 -19.88
C MET A 192 34.63 -9.14 -21.03
N ASP A 193 34.32 -8.66 -22.25
CA ASP A 193 34.22 -9.50 -23.43
C ASP A 193 35.55 -9.64 -24.20
N PRO A 194 35.75 -10.74 -24.96
CA PRO A 194 36.90 -10.92 -25.84
C PRO A 194 37.04 -9.86 -26.93
N ASN A 195 35.96 -9.14 -27.25
CA ASN A 195 35.95 -8.04 -28.21
C ASN A 195 36.58 -6.73 -27.66
N GLY A 196 36.99 -6.72 -26.39
CA GLY A 196 37.55 -5.55 -25.72
C GLY A 196 36.49 -4.53 -25.27
N LEU A 197 35.22 -4.91 -25.24
CA LEU A 197 34.06 -4.10 -24.83
C LEU A 197 33.25 -4.86 -23.76
N SER A 198 32.04 -4.37 -23.48
CA SER A 198 31.05 -5.01 -22.61
C SER A 198 29.64 -4.64 -23.08
N ASP A 199 28.64 -5.38 -22.62
CA ASP A 199 27.21 -5.12 -22.73
C ASP A 199 26.63 -4.61 -21.38
N PRO A 200 27.02 -3.42 -20.88
CA PRO A 200 26.76 -3.00 -19.51
C PRO A 200 25.28 -2.70 -19.20
N TYR A 201 24.86 -3.09 -18.00
CA TYR A 201 23.62 -2.67 -17.36
C TYR A 201 23.81 -2.46 -15.85
N VAL A 202 22.91 -1.70 -15.23
CA VAL A 202 22.96 -1.34 -13.81
C VAL A 202 21.79 -1.94 -13.07
N LYS A 203 22.06 -2.50 -11.89
CA LYS A 203 21.07 -2.96 -10.91
C LYS A 203 21.10 -2.08 -9.68
N PHE A 204 19.95 -1.56 -9.31
CA PHE A 204 19.72 -0.81 -8.07
C PHE A 204 18.95 -1.67 -7.08
N ARG A 205 19.30 -1.60 -5.81
CA ARG A 205 18.58 -2.26 -4.71
C ARG A 205 18.42 -1.30 -3.54
N LEU A 206 17.17 -0.97 -3.22
CA LEU A 206 16.79 -0.18 -2.04
C LEU A 206 15.91 -1.05 -1.14
N GLY A 207 16.52 -1.63 -0.11
CA GLY A 207 15.87 -2.66 0.71
C GLY A 207 15.46 -3.87 -0.13
N HIS A 208 14.15 -4.10 -0.25
CA HIS A 208 13.58 -5.20 -1.05
C HIS A 208 13.27 -4.82 -2.49
N GLN A 209 13.24 -3.51 -2.80
CA GLN A 209 12.98 -3.03 -4.15
C GLN A 209 14.24 -3.18 -5.00
N LYS A 210 14.04 -3.61 -6.25
CA LYS A 210 15.11 -3.81 -7.23
C LYS A 210 14.71 -3.16 -8.54
N TYR A 211 15.66 -2.51 -9.19
CA TYR A 211 15.52 -2.00 -10.54
C TYR A 211 16.70 -2.48 -11.39
N LYS A 212 16.44 -2.81 -12.66
CA LYS A 212 17.47 -3.20 -13.64
C LYS A 212 17.31 -2.30 -14.86
N SER A 213 18.38 -1.61 -15.26
CA SER A 213 18.38 -0.76 -16.44
C SER A 213 18.34 -1.58 -17.74
N LYS A 214 18.18 -0.90 -18.87
CA LYS A 214 18.48 -1.50 -20.17
C LYS A 214 19.95 -1.89 -20.26
N ILE A 215 20.18 -2.88 -21.12
CA ILE A 215 21.52 -3.33 -21.50
C ILE A 215 21.96 -2.50 -22.70
N MET A 216 23.13 -1.88 -22.60
CA MET A 216 23.74 -1.14 -23.69
C MET A 216 24.78 -2.03 -24.34
N SER A 217 24.64 -2.35 -25.63
CA SER A 217 25.53 -3.32 -26.26
C SER A 217 26.89 -2.73 -26.65
N LYS A 218 27.94 -3.51 -26.46
CA LYS A 218 29.32 -3.32 -26.96
C LYS A 218 29.83 -1.90 -26.73
N THR A 219 29.87 -1.46 -25.49
CA THR A 219 30.36 -0.14 -25.10
C THR A 219 30.96 -0.12 -23.71
N LEU A 220 32.04 0.64 -23.55
CA LEU A 220 32.60 0.99 -22.23
C LEU A 220 32.10 2.35 -21.72
N ASN A 221 31.33 3.07 -22.55
CA ASN A 221 30.78 4.38 -22.25
C ASN A 221 29.26 4.43 -22.48
N PRO A 222 28.48 3.61 -21.75
CA PRO A 222 27.05 3.48 -21.97
C PRO A 222 26.28 4.76 -21.60
N LYS A 223 25.24 5.09 -22.37
CA LYS A 223 24.30 6.19 -22.10
C LYS A 223 22.89 5.62 -21.95
N TRP A 224 22.47 5.40 -20.70
CA TRP A 224 21.15 4.83 -20.42
C TRP A 224 20.05 5.89 -20.49
N ARG A 225 20.27 7.04 -19.84
CA ARG A 225 19.29 8.14 -19.74
C ARG A 225 17.91 7.64 -19.28
N GLU A 226 17.92 6.82 -18.24
CA GLU A 226 16.72 6.21 -17.66
C GLU A 226 16.36 6.91 -16.35
N GLN A 227 15.05 7.09 -16.13
CA GLN A 227 14.52 7.61 -14.87
C GLN A 227 13.52 6.62 -14.29
N PHE A 228 13.61 6.40 -12.98
CA PHE A 228 12.70 5.53 -12.24
C PHE A 228 12.62 5.94 -10.78
N ASP A 229 11.54 5.52 -10.12
CA ASP A 229 11.24 5.90 -8.74
C ASP A 229 11.29 4.68 -7.81
N LEU A 230 11.82 4.87 -6.61
CA LEU A 230 11.82 3.87 -5.53
C LEU A 230 11.25 4.47 -4.25
N HIS A 231 10.53 3.64 -3.47
CA HIS A 231 9.96 4.07 -2.18
C HIS A 231 11.02 4.00 -1.06
N LEU A 232 11.25 5.09 -0.34
CA LEU A 232 12.22 5.15 0.77
C LEU A 232 11.54 4.80 2.10
N TYR A 233 11.89 3.68 2.73
CA TYR A 233 11.24 3.26 3.99
C TYR A 233 12.00 3.68 5.28
N GLU A 234 11.27 4.03 6.34
CA GLU A 234 11.77 4.60 7.60
C GLU A 234 12.71 3.66 8.38
N GLU A 235 12.47 2.34 8.33
CA GLU A 235 13.21 1.34 9.12
C GLU A 235 14.63 1.02 8.60
N ARG A 236 15.01 1.44 7.38
CA ARG A 236 16.20 0.88 6.68
C ARG A 236 17.25 1.89 6.23
N GLY A 237 17.27 3.09 6.82
CA GLY A 237 18.40 4.03 6.70
C GLY A 237 18.74 4.50 5.28
N GLY A 238 17.84 4.30 4.30
CA GLY A 238 17.97 4.80 2.94
C GLY A 238 19.24 4.37 2.21
N ILE A 239 19.74 3.16 2.42
CA ILE A 239 20.93 2.71 1.70
C ILE A 239 20.52 2.11 0.35
N ILE A 240 21.05 2.66 -0.73
CA ILE A 240 20.88 2.12 -2.08
C ILE A 240 22.18 1.44 -2.54
N ASP A 241 22.07 0.16 -2.85
CA ASP A 241 23.15 -0.61 -3.48
C ASP A 241 23.02 -0.51 -5.00
N ILE A 242 24.15 -0.28 -5.66
CA ILE A 242 24.19 -0.11 -7.10
C ILE A 242 25.30 -0.99 -7.64
N THR A 243 24.99 -1.79 -8.65
CA THR A 243 25.93 -2.75 -9.23
C THR A 243 25.87 -2.69 -10.74
N VAL A 244 27.03 -2.65 -11.37
CA VAL A 244 27.21 -2.64 -12.82
C VAL A 244 27.64 -4.03 -13.25
N TRP A 245 27.00 -4.55 -14.29
CA TRP A 245 27.16 -5.91 -14.79
C TRP A 245 27.31 -5.89 -16.30
N ASP A 246 28.08 -6.83 -16.83
CA ASP A 246 28.12 -7.17 -18.23
C ASP A 246 27.09 -8.26 -18.53
N ARG A 247 26.31 -8.11 -19.60
CA ARG A 247 25.32 -9.12 -19.99
C ARG A 247 25.94 -10.08 -21.00
N ASP A 248 25.95 -11.35 -20.63
CA ASP A 248 26.46 -12.38 -21.52
C ASP A 248 25.36 -13.25 -22.12
N ALA A 249 25.47 -13.53 -23.41
CA ALA A 249 24.58 -14.48 -24.07
C ALA A 249 24.97 -15.92 -23.73
N GLY A 250 24.13 -16.63 -22.98
CA GLY A 250 24.27 -18.07 -22.73
C GLY A 250 25.23 -18.46 -21.60
N LYS A 251 25.83 -17.49 -20.90
CA LYS A 251 26.55 -17.68 -19.63
C LYS A 251 26.02 -16.72 -18.57
N LYS A 252 26.51 -16.86 -17.33
CA LYS A 252 26.17 -15.96 -16.23
C LYS A 252 26.87 -14.61 -16.45
N ASP A 253 26.09 -13.54 -16.39
CA ASP A 253 26.56 -12.15 -16.43
C ASP A 253 27.76 -11.87 -15.51
N ASP A 254 28.79 -11.23 -16.08
CA ASP A 254 30.02 -10.84 -15.39
C ASP A 254 29.84 -9.54 -14.58
N PHE A 255 30.41 -9.49 -13.37
CA PHE A 255 30.33 -8.31 -12.50
C PHE A 255 31.42 -7.30 -12.85
N ILE A 256 31.03 -6.04 -13.08
CA ILE A 256 31.96 -4.94 -13.42
C ILE A 256 32.35 -4.14 -12.17
N GLY A 257 31.37 -3.75 -11.35
CA GLY A 257 31.64 -2.90 -10.18
C GLY A 257 30.40 -2.59 -9.34
N SER A 258 30.62 -2.03 -8.15
CA SER A 258 29.54 -1.65 -7.24
C SER A 258 29.81 -0.31 -6.56
N SER A 259 28.72 0.33 -6.15
CA SER A 259 28.72 1.51 -5.29
C SER A 259 27.55 1.42 -4.32
N ILE A 260 27.71 1.98 -3.13
CA ILE A 260 26.68 2.05 -2.10
C ILE A 260 26.53 3.52 -1.75
N SER A 261 25.31 4.03 -1.81
CA SER A 261 25.02 5.42 -1.42
C SER A 261 23.98 5.45 -0.31
N ARG A 262 24.15 6.37 0.64
CA ARG A 262 23.15 6.64 1.67
C ARG A 262 22.32 7.84 1.24
N LEU A 263 21.01 7.64 1.18
CA LEU A 263 20.02 8.65 0.89
C LEU A 263 19.76 9.46 2.16
N CYS A 264 20.46 10.59 2.30
CA CYS A 264 20.21 11.54 3.38
C CYS A 264 19.08 12.49 2.98
N CYS A 265 18.06 12.63 3.83
CA CYS A 265 17.12 13.73 3.69
C CYS A 265 17.78 15.01 4.15
N SER A 266 17.88 16.00 3.27
CA SER A 266 17.95 17.39 3.70
C SER A 266 16.61 17.75 4.31
N TYR A 267 16.61 18.24 5.56
CA TYR A 267 15.41 18.80 6.18
C TYR A 267 15.14 20.15 5.54
N ASP A 268 14.42 20.14 4.42
CA ASP A 268 13.65 21.30 3.98
C ASP A 268 12.26 20.83 3.62
N THR A 269 11.29 21.40 4.31
CA THR A 269 9.87 21.17 4.17
C THR A 269 9.41 21.78 2.86
N ASP A 270 9.31 20.95 1.82
CA ASP A 270 8.35 21.00 0.72
C ASP A 270 8.74 19.90 -0.27
N PHE A 271 7.82 18.98 -0.61
CA PHE A 271 7.96 17.87 -1.57
C PHE A 271 9.41 17.53 -1.99
N LEU A 272 10.11 16.71 -1.20
CA LEU A 272 11.50 16.32 -1.48
C LEU A 272 11.58 15.37 -2.69
N GLU A 273 11.59 15.92 -3.90
CA GLU A 273 12.19 15.24 -5.06
C GLU A 273 13.71 15.13 -4.83
N HIS A 274 14.15 14.03 -4.23
CA HIS A 274 15.58 13.70 -4.22
C HIS A 274 15.97 13.14 -5.59
N LYS A 275 16.40 14.04 -6.50
CA LYS A 275 17.03 13.67 -7.77
C LYS A 275 18.47 13.28 -7.53
N ILE A 276 18.81 12.04 -7.85
CA ILE A 276 20.18 11.52 -7.70
C ILE A 276 20.70 11.16 -9.06
N TYR A 277 21.81 11.82 -9.41
CA TYR A 277 22.53 11.61 -10.66
C TYR A 277 23.69 10.66 -10.40
N PHE A 278 23.68 9.52 -11.08
CA PHE A 278 24.77 8.57 -11.01
C PHE A 278 25.66 8.68 -12.26
N PHE A 279 26.94 8.92 -12.00
CA PHE A 279 28.03 8.83 -12.96
C PHE A 279 28.99 7.75 -12.49
N PHE A 280 29.27 6.75 -13.33
CA PHE A 280 30.24 5.71 -13.03
C PHE A 280 31.58 6.08 -13.68
N LEU A 281 32.60 6.24 -12.84
CA LEU A 281 33.99 6.36 -13.24
C LEU A 281 34.73 5.14 -12.71
N THR A 282 35.40 4.41 -13.58
CA THR A 282 36.40 3.41 -13.21
C THR A 282 37.78 4.02 -13.44
N TYR A 283 38.62 4.01 -12.39
CA TYR A 283 40.04 4.33 -12.49
C TYR A 283 40.82 3.12 -13.00
#